data_AF-A0A3D2X2K4-F1
#
_entry.id   AF-A0A3D2X2K4-F1
#
_cell.length_a   1.000
_cell.length_b   1.000
_cell.length_c   1.000
_cell.angle_alpha   90.00
_cell.angle_beta   90.00
_cell.angle_gamma   90.00
#
_symmetry.space_group_name_H-M   'P 1'
#
loop_
_entity.id
_entity.type
_entity.pdbx_description
1 polymer ?
#
loop_
_entity_poly.entity_id
_entity_poly.type
_entity_poly.pdbx_seq_one_letter_code
_entity_poly.pdbx_strand_id
1 'polypeptide(L)'
;MNRFLKVVGSKVINGLGENIIFRGVNLGGWLIQESWMCPVSGEDRKWANLDTLNVLKKRFTEEEVQEIFDTYQDHWITETDIKI
;
A
#
# COMPACT_ATOMS: atom_id res chain seq x y z
N MET A 1 26.36 -14.72 -8.90
CA MET A 1 25.37 -14.32 -9.92
C MET A 1 24.93 -12.90 -9.63
N ASN A 2 25.06 -12.00 -10.61
CA ASN A 2 24.78 -10.58 -10.42
C ASN A 2 23.24 -10.38 -10.38
N ARG A 3 22.67 -10.05 -9.22
CA ARG A 3 21.20 -10.00 -9.00
C ARG A 3 20.57 -8.65 -9.31
N PHE A 4 21.34 -7.69 -9.82
CA PHE A 4 20.84 -6.34 -10.08
C PHE A 4 20.08 -6.26 -11.41
N LEU A 5 19.00 -5.48 -11.39
CA LEU A 5 18.28 -5.06 -12.59
C LEU A 5 18.88 -3.74 -13.10
N LYS A 6 18.94 -3.57 -14.41
CA LYS A 6 19.34 -2.30 -15.03
C LYS A 6 18.50 -2.01 -16.27
N VAL A 7 18.38 -0.73 -16.61
CA VAL A 7 17.72 -0.30 -17.84
C VAL A 7 18.75 -0.25 -18.98
N VAL A 8 18.42 -0.85 -20.12
CA VAL A 8 19.17 -0.74 -21.38
C VAL A 8 18.20 -0.40 -22.50
N GLY A 9 18.29 0.82 -23.03
CA GLY A 9 17.29 1.35 -23.96
C GLY A 9 15.91 1.38 -23.28
N SER A 10 14.92 0.72 -23.89
CA SER A 10 13.55 0.58 -23.36
C SER A 10 13.31 -0.70 -22.55
N LYS A 11 14.36 -1.48 -22.26
CA LYS A 11 14.26 -2.78 -21.60
C LYS A 11 14.84 -2.74 -20.19
N VAL A 12 14.21 -3.47 -19.27
CA VAL A 12 14.81 -3.80 -17.97
C VAL A 12 15.45 -5.17 -18.11
N ILE A 13 16.75 -5.28 -17.83
CA ILE A 13 17.48 -6.54 -17.92
C ILE A 13 18.08 -6.94 -16.57
N ASN A 14 18.16 -8.25 -16.31
CA ASN A 14 18.85 -8.78 -15.14
C ASN A 14 20.37 -8.92 -15.38
N GLY A 15 21.11 -9.38 -14.38
CA GLY A 15 22.56 -9.58 -14.50
C GLY A 15 23.00 -10.74 -15.41
N LEU A 16 22.07 -11.50 -15.99
CA LEU A 16 22.31 -12.50 -17.04
C LEU A 16 22.06 -11.93 -18.45
N GLY A 17 21.62 -10.66 -18.55
CA GLY A 17 21.28 -10.03 -19.82
C GLY A 17 19.86 -10.32 -20.32
N GLU A 18 19.05 -11.01 -19.51
CA GLU A 18 17.68 -11.38 -19.87
C GLU A 18 16.73 -10.21 -19.66
N ASN A 19 15.80 -10.01 -20.60
CA ASN A 19 14.75 -9.00 -20.48
C ASN A 19 13.68 -9.44 -19.48
N ILE A 20 13.38 -8.58 -18.51
CA ILE A 20 12.40 -8.81 -17.46
C ILE A 20 11.16 -7.97 -17.73
N ILE A 21 10.00 -8.62 -17.71
CA ILE A 21 8.68 -7.97 -17.78
C ILE A 21 8.05 -8.09 -16.39
N PHE A 22 7.80 -6.96 -15.75
CA PHE A 22 7.09 -6.95 -14.47
C PHE A 22 5.59 -7.20 -14.70
N ARG A 23 5.04 -8.15 -13.94
CA ARG A 23 3.61 -8.44 -13.87
C ARG A 23 3.24 -8.41 -12.40
N GLY A 24 2.66 -7.31 -11.96
CA GLY A 24 2.32 -7.11 -10.55
C GLY A 24 1.11 -6.21 -10.40
N VAL A 25 0.65 -6.10 -9.16
CA VAL A 25 -0.46 -5.24 -8.75
C VAL A 25 -0.01 -4.34 -7.60
N ASN A 26 -0.69 -3.22 -7.40
CA ASN A 26 -0.50 -2.40 -6.21
C ASN A 26 -1.33 -2.95 -5.05
N LEU A 27 -0.80 -2.85 -3.83
CA LEU A 27 -1.53 -3.13 -2.59
C LEU A 27 -2.16 -1.82 -2.07
N GLY A 28 -3.04 -1.25 -2.88
CA GLY A 28 -3.61 0.07 -2.62
C GLY A 28 -4.52 0.11 -1.39
N GLY A 29 -4.55 1.25 -0.72
CA GLY A 29 -5.32 1.44 0.52
C GLY A 29 -4.75 0.76 1.76
N TRP A 30 -3.68 -0.04 1.67
CA TRP A 30 -3.18 -0.82 2.80
C TRP A 30 -2.52 0.03 3.87
N LEU A 31 -1.32 0.57 3.60
CA LEU A 31 -0.57 1.37 4.57
C LEU A 31 -0.89 2.87 4.47
N ILE A 32 -1.47 3.29 3.34
CA ILE A 32 -1.91 4.66 3.09
C ILE A 32 -3.33 4.59 2.53
N GLN A 33 -4.26 5.18 3.26
CA GLN A 33 -5.66 5.27 2.88
C GLN A 33 -5.88 6.33 1.79
N GLU A 34 -6.59 5.90 0.74
CA GLU A 34 -7.22 6.76 -0.27
C GLU A 34 -8.73 6.55 -0.16
N SER A 35 -9.51 7.62 -0.01
CA SER A 35 -10.94 7.50 0.35
C SER A 35 -11.78 6.69 -0.64
N TRP A 36 -11.39 6.64 -1.91
CA TRP A 36 -12.07 5.86 -2.93
C TRP A 36 -11.75 4.35 -2.89
N MET A 37 -10.72 3.93 -2.15
CA MET A 37 -10.29 2.52 -2.05
C MET A 37 -10.66 1.84 -0.75
N CYS A 38 -10.84 2.60 0.34
CA CYS A 38 -10.92 2.07 1.70
C CYS A 38 -12.23 2.49 2.39
N PRO A 39 -12.65 1.82 3.48
CA PRO A 39 -13.95 2.04 4.11
C PRO A 39 -13.98 3.28 5.01
N VAL A 40 -13.45 4.40 4.55
CA VAL A 40 -13.53 5.70 5.22
C VAL A 40 -14.63 6.53 4.58
N SER A 41 -15.46 7.19 5.38
CA SER A 41 -16.58 8.01 4.88
C SER A 41 -16.15 9.40 4.37
N GLY A 42 -14.95 9.47 3.78
CA GLY A 42 -14.35 10.70 3.28
C GLY A 42 -14.80 11.05 1.87
N GLU A 43 -14.86 12.33 1.52
CA GLU A 43 -15.13 12.75 0.14
C GLU A 43 -13.96 12.34 -0.77
N ASP A 44 -14.27 11.79 -1.95
CA ASP A 44 -13.26 11.42 -2.95
C ASP A 44 -12.38 12.63 -3.31
N ARG A 45 -11.07 12.40 -3.43
CA ARG A 45 -10.03 13.40 -3.72
C ARG A 45 -9.88 14.54 -2.71
N LYS A 46 -10.65 14.54 -1.61
CA LYS A 46 -10.51 15.51 -0.52
C LYS A 46 -10.20 14.87 0.83
N TRP A 47 -10.25 13.54 0.91
CA TRP A 47 -9.98 12.80 2.12
C TRP A 47 -8.92 11.73 1.86
N ALA A 48 -7.88 11.74 2.68
CA ALA A 48 -6.80 10.76 2.65
C ALA A 48 -6.43 10.32 4.08
N ASN A 49 -5.37 9.53 4.19
CA ASN A 49 -4.87 8.97 5.45
C ASN A 49 -4.73 10.00 6.59
N LEU A 50 -4.22 11.20 6.31
CA LEU A 50 -4.04 12.23 7.33
C LEU A 50 -5.37 12.78 7.86
N ASP A 51 -6.41 12.85 7.04
CA ASP A 51 -7.74 13.30 7.46
C ASP A 51 -8.36 12.29 8.43
N THR A 52 -8.26 10.99 8.10
CA THR A 52 -8.65 9.91 9.02
C THR A 52 -7.91 10.03 10.34
N LEU A 53 -6.58 10.13 10.29
CA LEU A 53 -5.75 10.24 11.50
C LEU A 53 -6.12 11.46 12.35
N ASN A 54 -6.31 12.62 11.71
CA ASN A 54 -6.69 13.86 12.39
C ASN A 54 -8.07 13.79 13.05
N VAL A 55 -9.01 13.06 12.45
CA VAL A 55 -10.33 12.85 13.06
C VAL A 55 -10.27 11.86 14.21
N LEU A 56 -9.52 10.78 14.08
CA LEU A 56 -9.39 9.77 15.14
C LEU A 56 -8.66 10.34 16.37
N LYS A 57 -7.57 11.10 16.20
CA LYS A 57 -6.83 11.77 17.29
C LYS A 57 -7.64 12.81 18.07
N LYS A 58 -8.75 13.32 17.49
CA LYS A 58 -9.69 14.21 18.19
C LYS A 58 -10.68 13.45 19.09
N ARG A 59 -10.79 12.12 18.94
CA ARG A 59 -11.83 11.27 19.53
C ARG A 59 -11.27 10.21 20.48
N PHE A 60 -10.04 9.80 20.26
CA PHE A 60 -9.41 8.64 20.88
C PHE A 60 -8.00 8.99 21.38
N THR A 61 -7.45 8.16 22.27
CA THR A 61 -6.04 8.25 22.66
C THR A 61 -5.13 7.77 21.52
N GLU A 62 -3.85 8.08 21.59
CA GLU A 62 -2.90 7.63 20.57
C GLU A 62 -2.82 6.10 20.47
N GLU A 63 -2.95 5.39 21.60
CA GLU A 63 -2.98 3.93 21.63
C GLU A 63 -4.21 3.35 20.93
N GLU A 64 -5.40 3.91 21.19
CA GLU A 64 -6.65 3.50 20.53
C GLU A 64 -6.61 3.79 19.02
N VAL A 65 -6.04 4.94 18.62
CA VAL A 65 -5.85 5.25 17.20
C VAL A 65 -4.92 4.22 16.55
N GLN A 66 -3.82 3.87 17.21
CA GLN A 66 -2.88 2.87 16.71
C GLN A 66 -3.56 1.50 16.57
N GLU A 67 -4.34 1.06 17.56
CA GLU A 67 -5.07 -0.21 17.53
C GLU A 67 -6.08 -0.27 16.35
N ILE A 68 -6.76 0.83 16.04
CA ILE A 68 -7.66 0.92 14.87
C ILE A 68 -6.88 0.74 13.56
N PHE A 69 -5.73 1.39 13.43
CA PHE A 69 -4.90 1.30 12.24
C PHE A 69 -4.27 -0.09 12.08
N ASP A 70 -3.76 -0.67 13.17
CA ASP A 70 -3.20 -2.02 13.19
C ASP A 70 -4.26 -3.04 12.79
N THR A 71 -5.46 -2.96 13.38
CA THR A 71 -6.59 -3.83 13.02
C THR A 71 -6.93 -3.72 11.54
N TYR A 72 -6.99 -2.51 11.00
CA TYR A 72 -7.24 -2.31 9.58
C TYR A 72 -6.12 -2.91 8.71
N GLN A 73 -4.86 -2.65 9.02
CA GLN A 73 -3.71 -3.10 8.23
C GLN A 73 -3.54 -4.63 8.29
N ASP A 74 -3.81 -5.26 9.43
CA ASP A 74 -3.71 -6.72 9.60
C ASP A 74 -4.77 -7.48 8.78
N HIS A 75 -5.86 -6.82 8.39
CA HIS A 75 -6.98 -7.44 7.69
C HIS A 75 -7.18 -6.96 6.25
N TRP A 76 -6.63 -5.81 5.86
CA TRP A 76 -6.85 -5.25 4.51
C TRP A 76 -6.14 -6.05 3.42
N ILE A 77 -4.88 -6.41 3.64
CA ILE A 77 -4.12 -7.31 2.76
C ILE A 77 -3.54 -8.41 3.62
N THR A 78 -3.81 -9.64 3.25
CA THR A 78 -3.38 -10.84 3.96
C THR A 78 -2.52 -11.72 3.09
N GLU A 79 -1.95 -12.76 3.69
CA GLU A 79 -1.18 -13.76 2.95
C GLU A 79 -2.02 -14.47 1.86
N THR A 80 -3.34 -14.56 2.07
CA THR A 80 -4.29 -15.15 1.12
C THR A 80 -4.40 -14.34 -0.17
N ASP A 81 -4.19 -13.02 -0.12
CA ASP A 81 -4.23 -12.15 -1.30
C ASP A 81 -2.98 -12.29 -2.19
N ILE A 82 -1.88 -12.80 -1.63
CA ILE A 82 -0.57 -12.89 -2.29
C ILE A 82 -0.24 -14.32 -2.75
N LYS A 83 -0.66 -15.32 -1.98
CA LYS A 83 -0.36 -16.72 -2.28
C LYS A 83 -1.07 -17.19 -3.55
N ILE A 84 -0.34 -17.97 -4.34
CA ILE A 84 -0.78 -18.62 -5.58
C ILE A 84 -0.83 -20.13 -5.34
#